data_AF-A0A6G3UJZ4-F1
#
_entry.id   AF-A0A6G3UJZ4-F1
#
_cell.length_a   1.000
_cell.length_b   1.000
_cell.length_c   1.000
_cell.angle_alpha   90.00
_cell.angle_beta   90.00
_cell.angle_gamma   90.00
#
_symmetry.space_group_name_H-M   'P 1'
#
loop_
_entity.id
_entity.type
_entity.pdbx_description
1 polymer ?
#
loop_
_entity_poly.entity_id
_entity_poly.type
_entity_poly.pdbx_seq_one_letter_code
_entity_poly.pdbx_strand_id
1 'polypeptide(L)' 'GDGGAGLSEAEAELAAQRELLERIEKRKAEKDGPIDAGGKLSGTAADLLAAVRAVESGQKPATAFFDSPAPTPAR' A
#
# COMPACT_ATOMS: atom_id res chain seq x y z
N GLY A 1 -37.72 -26.08 -6.91
CA GLY A 1 -37.85 -24.75 -6.33
C GLY A 1 -36.51 -24.38 -5.77
N ASP A 2 -35.80 -23.49 -6.44
CA ASP A 2 -34.40 -23.12 -6.15
C ASP A 2 -34.19 -21.58 -6.19
N GLY A 3 -35.17 -20.83 -6.70
CA GLY A 3 -35.06 -19.37 -6.87
C GLY A 3 -35.05 -18.55 -5.57
N GLY A 4 -35.48 -19.10 -4.43
CA GLY A 4 -35.48 -18.36 -3.15
C GLY A 4 -34.11 -18.30 -2.48
N ALA A 5 -33.31 -19.36 -2.59
CA ALA A 5 -31.96 -19.42 -2.01
C ALA A 5 -30.97 -18.59 -2.84
N GLY A 6 -31.02 -18.70 -4.17
CA GLY A 6 -30.17 -17.90 -5.07
C GLY A 6 -30.39 -16.39 -4.98
N LEU A 7 -31.61 -15.93 -4.65
CA LEU A 7 -31.88 -14.51 -4.38
C LEU A 7 -31.20 -14.05 -3.08
N SER A 8 -31.25 -14.87 -2.02
CA SER A 8 -30.64 -14.53 -0.73
C SER A 8 -29.10 -14.51 -0.78
N GLU A 9 -28.48 -15.40 -1.56
CA GLU A 9 -27.03 -15.40 -1.79
C GLU A 9 -26.59 -14.15 -2.57
N ALA A 10 -27.34 -13.78 -3.62
CA ALA A 10 -27.06 -12.56 -4.39
C ALA A 10 -27.19 -11.29 -3.53
N GLU A 11 -28.15 -11.22 -2.63
CA GLU A 11 -28.30 -10.11 -1.69
C GLU A 11 -27.13 -10.01 -0.71
N ALA A 12 -26.67 -11.15 -0.18
CA ALA A 12 -25.50 -11.21 0.69
C ALA A 12 -24.22 -10.76 -0.04
N GLU A 13 -24.04 -11.16 -1.29
CA GLU A 13 -22.91 -10.72 -2.11
C GLU A 13 -22.96 -9.21 -2.37
N LEU A 14 -24.13 -8.65 -2.72
CA LEU A 14 -24.30 -7.22 -2.92
C LEU A 14 -23.99 -6.42 -1.64
N ALA A 15 -24.39 -6.92 -0.47
CA ALA A 15 -24.05 -6.30 0.81
C ALA A 15 -22.54 -6.31 1.08
N ALA A 16 -21.86 -7.45 0.82
CA ALA A 16 -20.42 -7.57 0.97
C ALA A 16 -19.64 -6.64 0.02
N GLN A 17 -20.11 -6.48 -1.22
CA GLN A 17 -19.52 -5.55 -2.19
C GLN A 17 -19.64 -4.08 -1.73
N ARG A 18 -20.81 -3.69 -1.21
CA ARG A 18 -21.02 -2.34 -0.65
C ARG A 18 -20.08 -2.06 0.52
N GLU A 19 -19.98 -2.99 1.47
CA GLU A 19 -19.06 -2.85 2.61
C GLU A 19 -17.60 -2.73 2.15
N LEU A 20 -17.18 -3.51 1.13
CA LEU A 20 -15.84 -3.40 0.56
C LEU A 20 -15.59 -2.04 -0.09
N LEU A 21 -16.55 -1.52 -0.85
CA LEU A 21 -16.46 -0.19 -1.47
C LEU A 21 -16.34 0.90 -0.41
N GLU A 22 -17.16 0.87 0.64
CA GLU A 22 -17.08 1.81 1.77
C GLU A 22 -15.69 1.78 2.43
N ARG A 23 -15.12 0.60 2.67
CA ARG A 23 -13.74 0.47 3.20
C ARG A 23 -12.68 1.00 2.23
N ILE A 24 -12.87 0.85 0.92
CA ILE A 24 -11.96 1.38 -0.09
C ILE A 24 -12.04 2.91 -0.12
N GLU A 25 -13.25 3.48 -0.10
CA GLU A 25 -13.47 4.92 -0.10
C GLU A 25 -12.88 5.58 1.15
N LYS A 26 -13.11 4.99 2.33
CA LYS A 26 -12.47 5.45 3.57
C LYS A 26 -10.95 5.48 3.46
N ARG A 27 -10.33 4.38 3.00
CA ARG A 27 -8.87 4.32 2.81
C ARG A 27 -8.33 5.24 1.72
N LYS A 28 -9.16 5.61 0.73
CA LYS A 28 -8.78 6.60 -0.29
C LYS A 28 -8.84 8.01 0.29
N ALA A 29 -9.86 8.31 1.09
CA ALA A 29 -10.01 9.61 1.75
C ALA A 29 -8.91 9.88 2.80
N GLU A 30 -8.39 8.83 3.42
CA GLU A 30 -7.25 8.91 4.36
C GLU A 30 -5.89 9.17 3.68
N LYS A 31 -5.79 9.09 2.35
CA LYS A 31 -4.53 9.32 1.62
C LYS A 31 -4.46 10.75 1.10
N ASP A 32 -3.26 11.33 1.08
CA ASP A 32 -2.97 12.69 0.57
C ASP A 32 -3.15 12.85 -0.96
N GLY A 33 -3.77 11.87 -1.62
CA GLY A 33 -3.98 11.84 -3.06
C GLY A 33 -2.98 10.97 -3.82
N PRO A 34 -3.00 11.02 -5.17
CA PRO A 34 -2.03 10.36 -6.01
C PRO A 34 -0.61 10.91 -5.80
N ILE A 35 0.41 10.09 -6.04
CA ILE A 35 1.81 10.51 -5.98
C ILE A 35 2.17 11.27 -7.26
N ASP A 36 2.74 12.46 -7.13
CA ASP A 36 3.20 13.26 -8.27
C ASP A 36 4.32 12.55 -9.06
N ALA A 37 4.15 12.50 -10.38
CA ALA A 37 5.17 11.97 -11.27
C ALA A 37 6.42 12.86 -11.27
N GLY A 38 7.61 12.24 -11.27
CA GLY A 38 8.88 12.98 -11.31
C GLY A 38 9.30 13.60 -9.97
N GLY A 39 8.56 13.37 -8.88
CA GLY A 39 8.99 13.71 -7.53
C GLY A 39 10.34 13.06 -7.19
N LYS A 40 11.26 13.84 -6.62
CA LYS A 40 12.57 13.33 -6.22
C LYS A 40 12.45 12.53 -4.92
N LEU A 41 13.10 11.38 -4.87
CA LEU A 41 13.31 10.65 -3.61
C LEU A 41 14.37 11.37 -2.78
N SER A 42 14.17 11.43 -1.47
CA SER A 42 15.08 12.07 -0.52
C SER A 42 15.21 11.27 0.77
N GLY A 43 16.29 11.54 1.51
CA GLY A 43 16.61 10.85 2.76
C GLY A 43 16.60 9.34 2.60
N THR A 44 15.97 8.66 3.54
CA THR A 44 15.87 7.20 3.60
C THR A 44 15.41 6.54 2.28
N ALA A 45 14.45 7.14 1.58
CA ALA A 45 13.95 6.55 0.34
C ALA A 45 15.01 6.57 -0.78
N ALA A 46 15.83 7.62 -0.83
CA ALA A 46 16.95 7.70 -1.77
C ALA A 46 18.06 6.71 -1.39
N ASP A 47 18.35 6.56 -0.10
CA ASP A 47 19.37 5.63 0.41
C ASP A 47 19.01 4.17 0.10
N LEU A 48 17.73 3.81 0.28
CA LEU A 48 17.20 2.50 -0.08
C LEU A 48 17.35 2.21 -1.57
N LEU A 49 17.02 3.17 -2.44
CA LEU A 49 17.18 2.99 -3.88
C LEU A 49 18.65 2.83 -4.28
N ALA A 50 19.57 3.58 -3.64
CA ALA A 50 21.00 3.43 -3.87
C ALA A 50 21.50 2.05 -3.44
N ALA A 51 21.00 1.53 -2.31
CA ALA A 51 21.32 0.18 -1.84
C ALA A 51 20.86 -0.89 -2.85
N VAL A 52 19.66 -0.77 -3.41
CA VAL A 52 19.16 -1.68 -4.46
C VAL A 52 20.09 -1.68 -5.67
N ARG A 53 20.47 -0.49 -6.18
CA ARG A 53 21.38 -0.38 -7.33
C ARG A 53 22.76 -0.97 -7.05
N ALA A 54 23.28 -0.81 -5.83
CA ALA A 54 24.54 -1.43 -5.42
C ALA A 54 24.45 -2.96 -5.54
N VAL A 55 23.37 -3.56 -5.02
CA VAL A 55 23.13 -5.02 -5.13
C VAL A 55 23.05 -5.45 -6.60
N GLU A 56 22.28 -4.74 -7.42
CA GLU A 56 22.15 -5.03 -8.86
C GLU A 56 23.48 -4.94 -9.61
N SER A 57 24.39 -4.07 -9.17
CA SER A 57 25.75 -3.93 -9.71
C SER A 57 26.78 -4.91 -9.12
N GLY A 58 26.37 -5.82 -8.24
CA GLY A 58 27.26 -6.76 -7.54
C GLY A 58 28.12 -6.12 -6.46
N GLN A 59 27.82 -4.88 -6.06
CA GLN A 59 28.48 -4.17 -4.96
C GLN A 59 27.78 -4.46 -3.63
N LYS A 60 28.51 -4.27 -2.53
CA LYS A 60 27.94 -4.39 -1.18
C LYS A 60 27.12 -3.12 -0.85
N PRO A 61 25.82 -3.24 -0.52
CA PRO A 61 25.00 -2.09 -0.15
C PRO A 61 25.41 -1.51 1.21
N ALA A 62 25.22 -0.20 1.37
CA ALA A 62 25.38 0.47 2.66
C ALA A 62 24.30 0.02 3.66
N THR A 63 24.66 -0.17 4.93
CA THR A 63 23.74 -0.72 5.96
C THR A 63 23.11 0.32 6.87
N ALA A 64 23.51 1.60 6.76
CA ALA A 64 23.11 2.66 7.68
C ALA A 64 21.59 2.81 7.86
N PHE A 65 20.80 2.46 6.84
CA PHE A 65 19.34 2.39 6.97
C PHE A 65 18.88 1.33 7.97
N PHE A 66 19.44 0.12 7.90
CA PHE A 66 19.08 -1.00 8.79
C PHE A 66 19.53 -0.76 10.23
N ASP A 67 20.58 0.05 10.41
CA ASP A 67 21.13 0.40 11.72
C ASP A 67 20.37 1.57 12.38
N SER A 68 19.42 2.20 11.67
CA SER A 68 18.60 3.29 12.18
C SER A 68 17.37 2.78 12.94
N PRO A 69 16.97 3.41 14.07
CA PRO A 69 15.74 3.04 14.76
C PRO A 69 14.53 3.15 13.85
N ALA A 70 13.57 2.23 14.01
CA ALA A 70 12.35 2.22 13.22
C ALA A 70 11.60 3.56 13.33
N PRO A 71 11.08 4.12 12.23
CA PRO A 71 10.35 5.38 12.27
C PRO A 71 9.09 5.23 13.12
N THR A 72 8.83 6.21 13.98
CA THR A 72 7.60 6.28 14.77
C THR A 72 6.40 6.40 13.82
N PRO A 73 5.32 5.63 14.01
CA PRO A 73 4.14 5.74 13.16
C PRO A 73 3.62 7.19 13.21
N ALA A 74 3.42 7.79 12.03
CA ALA A 74 2.73 9.07 11.92
C ALA A 74 1.29 8.89 12.46
N ARG A 75 0.87 9.80 13.35
CA ARG A 75 -0.48 9.82 13.91
C ARG A 75 -1.47 10.50 12.99
#